data_AF-A0AAD3TTA3-F1
#
_entry.id   AF-A0AAD3TTA3-F1
#
_cell.length_a   1.000
_cell.length_b   1.000
_cell.length_c   1.000
_cell.angle_alpha   90.00
_cell.angle_beta   90.00
_cell.angle_gamma   90.00
#
_symmetry.space_group_name_H-M   'P 1'
#
loop_
_entity.id
_entity.type
_entity.pdbx_description
1 polymer ?
#
loop_
_entity_poly.entity_id
_entity_poly.type
_entity_poly.pdbx_seq_one_letter_code
_entity_poly.pdbx_strand_id
1 'polypeptide(L)'
;MAALASLSNRLTTTQSQLLERTRILSLGMRPSAATTAQIVRSLAGVKRDLAAAADEAELERAGLVVGAVGGSRDEAEALGERYDRLVAMLDDDDGRERARGLVRERPPTPDAEEEEMEEMEGMEGMEEMEDFAERAQSPLLPPEPFRDYDDDEGGEGGERGILDQQQVMMNDQDERLTLLSHSINRQNDLSVQIGDELDRHHELLEDTDAAMDRTAARLQRARRRLDTVADGARQHGSTITIVLLILVLLMLIIIFKT
;
A
#
# COMPACT_ATOMS: atom_id res chain seq x y z
N MET A 1 5.83 -5.71 -16.23
CA MET A 1 4.47 -5.20 -16.52
C MET A 1 3.39 -5.73 -15.57
N ALA A 2 2.98 -7.02 -15.62
CA ALA A 2 1.90 -7.52 -14.75
C ALA A 2 2.19 -7.39 -13.23
N ALA A 3 3.43 -7.66 -12.81
CA ALA A 3 3.87 -7.50 -11.41
C ALA A 3 3.83 -6.02 -10.93
N LEU A 4 4.22 -5.07 -11.79
CA LEU A 4 4.22 -3.63 -11.47
C LEU A 4 2.79 -3.07 -11.29
N ALA A 5 1.84 -3.55 -12.09
CA ALA A 5 0.43 -3.19 -11.95
C ALA A 5 -0.17 -3.69 -10.61
N SER A 6 0.17 -4.91 -10.20
CA SER A 6 -0.23 -5.46 -8.89
C SER A 6 0.36 -4.65 -7.72
N LEU A 7 1.66 -4.35 -7.79
CA LEU A 7 2.37 -3.48 -6.83
C LEU A 7 1.69 -2.12 -6.67
N SER A 8 1.38 -1.45 -7.78
CA SER A 8 0.69 -0.16 -7.78
C SER A 8 -0.69 -0.23 -7.12
N ASN A 9 -1.45 -1.29 -7.38
CA ASN A 9 -2.75 -1.49 -6.77
C ASN A 9 -2.63 -1.71 -5.25
N ARG A 10 -1.72 -2.59 -4.81
CA ARG A 10 -1.44 -2.84 -3.38
C ARG A 10 -1.01 -1.56 -2.65
N LEU A 11 -0.16 -0.74 -3.27
CA LEU A 11 0.25 0.56 -2.73
C LEU A 11 -0.94 1.52 -2.60
N THR A 12 -1.81 1.60 -3.60
CA THR A 12 -3.01 2.46 -3.58
C THR A 12 -3.99 2.03 -2.49
N THR A 13 -4.24 0.72 -2.35
CA THR A 13 -5.09 0.19 -1.28
C THR A 13 -4.49 0.51 0.09
N THR A 14 -3.20 0.26 0.26
CA THR A 14 -2.50 0.53 1.53
C THR A 14 -2.51 2.03 1.86
N GLN A 15 -2.35 2.90 0.87
CA GLN A 15 -2.48 4.35 1.04
C GLN A 15 -3.85 4.74 1.58
N SER A 16 -4.94 4.17 1.05
CA SER A 16 -6.29 4.43 1.52
C SER A 16 -6.47 4.04 2.99
N GLN A 17 -5.98 2.85 3.37
CA GLN A 17 -6.01 2.37 4.75
C GLN A 17 -5.19 3.27 5.69
N LEU A 18 -4.05 3.78 5.22
CA LEU A 18 -3.18 4.67 5.98
C LEU A 18 -3.82 6.05 6.18
N LEU A 19 -4.46 6.60 5.16
CA LEU A 19 -5.19 7.86 5.26
C LEU A 19 -6.37 7.77 6.23
N GLU A 20 -7.15 6.68 6.18
CA GLU A 20 -8.24 6.47 7.13
C GLU A 20 -7.72 6.31 8.56
N ARG A 21 -6.56 5.65 8.72
CA ARG A 21 -5.87 5.56 10.01
C ARG A 21 -5.43 6.93 10.52
N THR A 22 -4.84 7.78 9.68
CA THR A 22 -4.49 9.16 10.05
C THR A 22 -5.72 9.98 10.42
N ARG A 23 -6.85 9.75 9.75
CA ARG A 23 -8.13 10.36 10.11
C ARG A 23 -8.61 9.91 11.49
N ILE A 24 -8.54 8.63 11.82
CA ILE A 24 -8.90 8.11 13.15
C ILE A 24 -8.03 8.75 14.24
N LEU A 25 -6.72 8.88 13.99
CA LEU A 25 -5.79 9.58 14.88
C LEU A 25 -6.17 11.06 15.04
N SER A 26 -6.56 11.75 13.95
CA SER A 26 -6.98 13.16 14.01
C SER A 26 -8.25 13.38 14.84
N LEU A 27 -9.08 12.34 15.00
CA LEU A 27 -10.27 12.35 15.85
C LEU A 27 -9.94 12.02 17.33
N GLY A 28 -8.66 11.86 17.68
CA GLY A 28 -8.22 11.50 19.03
C GLY A 28 -8.49 10.04 19.41
N MET A 29 -8.88 9.20 18.45
CA MET A 29 -9.14 7.79 18.67
C MET A 29 -7.88 6.96 18.36
N ARG A 30 -7.71 5.83 19.07
CA ARG A 30 -6.62 4.89 18.78
C ARG A 30 -7.01 3.98 17.60
N PRO A 31 -6.21 3.91 16.54
CA PRO A 31 -6.46 2.98 15.44
C PRO A 31 -6.32 1.54 15.92
N SER A 32 -7.06 0.63 15.28
CA SER A 32 -7.03 -0.78 15.67
C SER A 32 -5.64 -1.39 15.46
N ALA A 33 -5.19 -2.20 16.41
CA ALA A 33 -3.91 -2.90 16.32
C ALA A 33 -3.89 -3.90 15.15
N ALA A 34 -5.05 -4.51 14.83
CA ALA A 34 -5.21 -5.45 13.72
C ALA A 34 -5.01 -4.75 12.36
N THR A 35 -5.68 -3.61 12.14
CA THR A 35 -5.52 -2.81 10.90
C THR A 35 -4.09 -2.30 10.76
N THR A 36 -3.46 -1.90 11.87
CA THR A 36 -2.05 -1.46 11.86
C THR A 36 -1.12 -2.61 11.49
N ALA A 37 -1.32 -3.81 12.03
CA ALA A 37 -0.54 -5.00 11.68
C ALA A 37 -0.75 -5.43 10.21
N GLN A 38 -1.97 -5.27 9.68
CA GLN A 38 -2.31 -5.54 8.29
C GLN A 38 -1.58 -4.58 7.34
N ILE A 39 -1.59 -3.27 7.62
CA ILE A 39 -0.83 -2.25 6.87
C ILE A 39 0.67 -2.57 6.88
N VAL A 40 1.23 -2.92 8.04
CA VAL A 40 2.66 -3.28 8.16
C VAL A 40 2.97 -4.52 7.32
N ARG A 41 2.10 -5.53 7.31
CA ARG A 41 2.29 -6.76 6.52
C ARG A 41 2.16 -6.50 5.02
N SER A 42 1.21 -5.67 4.60
CA SER A 42 1.05 -5.30 3.19
C SER A 42 2.27 -4.52 2.69
N LEU A 43 2.77 -3.56 3.48
CA LEU A 43 4.01 -2.84 3.21
C LEU A 43 5.23 -3.77 3.19
N ALA A 44 5.30 -4.78 4.06
CA ALA A 44 6.38 -5.77 4.04
C ALA A 44 6.35 -6.63 2.77
N GLY A 45 5.16 -6.99 2.29
CA GLY A 45 4.96 -7.67 1.01
C GLY A 45 5.44 -6.83 -0.15
N VAL A 46 4.96 -5.58 -0.23
CA VAL A 46 5.36 -4.61 -1.26
C VAL A 46 6.88 -4.41 -1.28
N LYS A 47 7.54 -4.31 -0.10
CA LYS A 47 9.01 -4.22 -0.01
C LYS A 47 9.73 -5.38 -0.70
N ARG A 48 9.28 -6.62 -0.47
CA ARG A 48 9.89 -7.81 -1.08
C ARG A 48 9.70 -7.83 -2.58
N ASP A 49 8.49 -7.53 -3.05
CA ASP A 49 8.16 -7.50 -4.47
C ASP A 49 8.97 -6.41 -5.20
N LEU A 50 9.14 -5.25 -4.55
CA LEU A 50 9.93 -4.14 -5.08
C LEU A 50 11.43 -4.47 -5.13
N ALA A 51 11.95 -5.23 -4.15
CA ALA A 51 13.32 -5.74 -4.16
C ALA A 51 13.54 -6.76 -5.29
N ALA A 52 12.60 -7.70 -5.48
CA ALA A 52 12.65 -8.66 -6.58
C ALA A 52 12.61 -7.97 -7.96
N ALA A 53 11.82 -6.90 -8.10
CA ALA A 53 11.77 -6.10 -9.32
C ALA A 53 13.09 -5.33 -9.55
N ALA A 54 13.76 -4.88 -8.50
CA ALA A 54 15.06 -4.22 -8.59
C ALA A 54 16.17 -5.19 -9.04
N ASP A 55 16.19 -6.41 -8.49
CA ASP A 55 17.13 -7.47 -8.89
C ASP A 55 16.95 -7.86 -10.36
N GLU A 56 15.71 -7.95 -10.84
CA GLU A 56 15.39 -8.24 -12.24
C GLU A 56 15.90 -7.12 -13.17
N ALA A 57 15.72 -5.84 -12.78
CA ALA A 57 16.23 -4.70 -13.53
C ALA A 57 17.78 -4.67 -13.56
N GLU A 58 18.46 -5.14 -12.52
CA GLU A 58 19.92 -5.20 -12.46
C GLU A 58 20.48 -6.34 -13.35
N LEU A 59 19.81 -7.49 -13.38
CA LEU A 59 20.10 -8.60 -14.29
C LEU A 59 19.96 -8.20 -15.78
N GLU A 60 18.98 -7.36 -16.10
CA GLU A 60 18.83 -6.76 -17.42
C GLU A 60 19.98 -5.79 -17.75
N ARG A 61 20.39 -4.95 -16.78
CA ARG A 61 21.55 -4.05 -16.95
C ARG A 61 22.83 -4.82 -17.23
N ALA A 62 23.02 -5.99 -16.61
CA ALA A 62 24.15 -6.87 -16.84
C ALA A 62 24.12 -7.57 -18.22
N GLY A 63 23.06 -7.37 -19.01
CA GLY A 63 22.90 -7.97 -20.34
C GLY A 63 22.65 -9.48 -20.31
N LEU A 64 22.37 -10.06 -19.13
CA LEU A 64 22.08 -11.48 -18.96
C LEU A 64 20.62 -11.84 -19.30
N VAL A 65 19.74 -10.84 -19.40
CA VAL A 65 18.32 -11.00 -19.73
C VAL A 65 17.99 -10.10 -20.92
N VAL A 66 17.53 -10.70 -22.01
CA VAL A 66 17.07 -9.99 -23.21
C VAL A 66 15.55 -10.01 -23.19
N GLY A 67 14.91 -8.91 -22.78
CA GLY A 67 13.46 -8.94 -22.58
C GLY A 67 12.74 -7.62 -22.36
N ALA A 68 13.13 -6.76 -21.42
CA ALA A 68 12.32 -5.59 -21.10
C ALA A 68 12.90 -4.26 -21.61
N VAL A 69 11.96 -3.43 -22.04
CA VAL A 69 12.16 -2.03 -22.39
C VAL A 69 12.40 -1.25 -21.09
N GLY A 70 13.37 -0.34 -21.08
CA GLY A 70 13.81 0.42 -19.89
C GLY A 70 12.72 1.15 -19.08
N GLY A 71 11.49 1.25 -19.58
CA GLY A 71 10.35 1.77 -18.82
C GLY A 71 9.99 0.98 -17.57
N SER A 72 10.28 -0.34 -17.51
CA SER A 72 10.01 -1.13 -16.28
C SER A 72 10.83 -0.68 -15.08
N ARG A 73 12.03 -0.10 -15.31
CA ARG A 73 12.91 0.37 -14.25
C ARG A 73 12.41 1.68 -13.65
N ASP A 74 12.10 2.65 -14.49
CA ASP A 74 11.61 3.96 -14.05
C ASP A 74 10.26 3.81 -13.31
N GLU A 75 9.41 2.89 -13.77
CA GLU A 75 8.16 2.54 -13.09
C GLU A 75 8.39 1.91 -11.71
N ALA A 76 9.39 1.01 -11.57
CA ALA A 76 9.74 0.41 -10.29
C ALA A 76 10.33 1.42 -9.29
N GLU A 77 11.13 2.37 -9.78
CA GLU A 77 11.69 3.45 -8.96
C GLU A 77 10.58 4.39 -8.47
N ALA A 78 9.65 4.79 -9.34
CA ALA A 78 8.49 5.61 -8.98
C ALA A 78 7.56 4.91 -7.97
N LEU A 79 7.39 3.59 -8.06
CA LEU A 79 6.65 2.80 -7.07
C LEU A 79 7.40 2.74 -5.74
N GLY A 80 8.73 2.69 -5.76
CA GLY A 80 9.57 2.76 -4.58
C GLY A 80 9.44 4.07 -3.82
N GLU A 81 9.46 5.21 -4.52
CA GLU A 81 9.26 6.53 -3.89
C GLU A 81 7.87 6.64 -3.21
N ARG A 82 6.84 6.07 -3.84
CA ARG A 82 5.49 6.01 -3.24
C ARG A 82 5.48 5.14 -1.99
N TYR A 83 6.13 3.99 -2.03
CA TYR A 83 6.29 3.10 -0.88
C TYR A 83 6.97 3.83 0.28
N ASP A 84 8.10 4.48 0.03
CA ASP A 84 8.88 5.20 1.04
C ASP A 84 8.03 6.30 1.71
N ARG A 85 7.21 7.01 0.93
CA ARG A 85 6.25 8.01 1.45
C ARG A 85 5.19 7.39 2.36
N LEU A 86 4.68 6.20 2.03
CA LEU A 86 3.68 5.51 2.87
C LEU A 86 4.29 5.00 4.17
N VAL A 87 5.52 4.49 4.13
CA VAL A 87 6.27 4.08 5.34
C VAL A 87 6.51 5.29 6.24
N ALA A 88 6.91 6.44 5.68
CA ALA A 88 7.09 7.68 6.43
C ALA A 88 5.80 8.21 7.07
N MET A 89 4.63 7.89 6.51
CA MET A 89 3.34 8.30 7.06
C MET A 89 2.92 7.46 8.29
N LEU A 90 3.64 6.38 8.58
CA LEU A 90 3.44 5.49 9.73
C LEU A 90 4.22 5.97 10.98
N ASP A 91 4.30 7.30 11.20
CA ASP A 91 5.24 7.96 12.12
C ASP A 91 4.78 8.07 13.60
N ASP A 92 3.69 7.40 13.97
CA ASP A 92 3.21 7.30 15.35
C ASP A 92 3.94 6.20 16.15
N ASP A 93 3.96 6.28 17.49
CA ASP A 93 4.78 5.43 18.37
C ASP A 93 4.65 3.91 18.08
N ASP A 94 3.42 3.45 17.80
CA ASP A 94 3.09 2.05 17.48
C ASP A 94 3.47 1.67 16.03
N GLY A 95 3.47 2.66 15.13
CA GLY A 95 3.82 2.55 13.72
C GLY A 95 5.34 2.57 13.49
N ARG A 96 6.06 3.45 14.19
CA ARG A 96 7.53 3.61 14.11
C ARG A 96 8.26 2.34 14.46
N GLU A 97 7.91 1.67 15.56
CA GLU A 97 8.57 0.44 15.97
C GLU A 97 8.40 -0.67 14.92
N ARG A 98 7.21 -0.75 14.32
CA ARG A 98 6.89 -1.74 13.27
C ARG A 98 7.43 -1.36 11.88
N ALA A 99 7.60 -0.06 11.62
CA ALA A 99 8.15 0.49 10.38
C ALA A 99 9.67 0.41 10.28
N ARG A 100 10.39 0.25 11.40
CA ARG A 100 11.86 0.11 11.42
C ARG A 100 12.37 -0.99 10.47
N GLY A 101 11.65 -2.11 10.37
CA GLY A 101 12.01 -3.21 9.44
C GLY A 101 11.58 -2.99 7.98
N LEU A 102 10.80 -1.94 7.70
CA LEU A 102 10.23 -1.62 6.38
C LEU A 102 11.09 -0.61 5.60
N VAL A 103 11.97 0.15 6.26
CA VAL A 103 12.92 1.03 5.57
C VAL A 103 13.76 0.21 4.58
N ARG A 104 13.79 0.63 3.31
CA ARG A 104 14.59 -0.03 2.27
C ARG A 104 15.97 0.63 2.23
N GLU A 105 17.02 -0.17 2.31
CA GLU A 105 18.38 0.30 2.06
C GLU A 105 18.50 0.66 0.57
N ARG A 106 18.70 1.93 0.26
CA ARG A 106 19.00 2.38 -1.11
C ARG A 106 20.46 2.01 -1.40
N PRO A 107 20.79 1.37 -2.54
CA PRO A 107 22.18 1.29 -2.95
C PRO A 107 22.72 2.72 -3.09
N PRO A 108 23.92 3.03 -2.56
CA PRO A 108 24.42 4.40 -2.53
C PRO A 108 24.54 4.93 -3.95
N THR A 109 23.76 5.96 -4.27
CA THR A 109 24.07 6.83 -5.41
C THR A 109 25.42 7.49 -5.13
N PRO A 110 26.36 7.57 -6.09
CA PRO A 110 27.74 8.02 -5.82
C PRO A 110 27.89 9.48 -5.35
N ASP A 111 26.80 10.24 -5.19
CA ASP A 111 26.84 11.68 -4.98
C ASP A 111 26.28 12.13 -3.62
N ALA A 112 26.20 11.24 -2.64
CA ALA A 112 25.87 11.60 -1.25
C ALA A 112 26.96 11.08 -0.31
N GLU A 113 28.10 11.77 -0.36
CA GLU A 113 29.14 11.69 0.66
C GLU A 113 28.52 12.09 2.02
N GLU A 114 28.39 11.07 2.89
CA GLU A 114 28.71 11.08 4.32
C GLU A 114 28.72 12.46 5.02
N GLU A 115 27.64 12.77 5.72
CA GLU A 115 27.71 13.52 6.98
C GLU A 115 27.18 12.64 8.12
N GLU A 116 27.97 11.62 8.49
CA GLU A 116 27.96 11.07 9.85
C GLU A 116 29.19 11.63 10.58
N MET A 117 28.97 12.41 11.65
CA MET A 117 29.88 12.75 12.74
C MET A 117 29.05 13.67 13.68
N GLU A 118 28.92 13.52 15.00
CA GLU A 118 29.49 12.65 16.03
C GLU A 118 28.51 12.67 17.23
N GLU A 119 28.23 11.51 17.82
CA GLU A 119 27.83 11.44 19.23
C GLU A 119 29.07 11.77 20.10
N MET A 120 28.99 12.80 20.93
CA MET A 120 29.89 12.96 22.08
C MET A 120 29.09 13.03 23.37
N GLU A 121 29.25 12.00 24.20
CA GLU A 121 29.07 12.08 25.65
C GLU A 121 30.16 12.96 26.26
N GLY A 122 29.77 13.93 27.08
CA GLY A 122 30.67 14.76 27.88
C GLY A 122 29.90 15.62 28.87
N MET A 123 29.98 15.27 30.15
CA MET A 123 29.32 15.86 31.30
C MET A 123 29.67 17.34 31.59
N GLU A 124 28.73 17.99 32.30
CA GLU A 124 28.88 19.06 33.30
C GLU A 124 29.08 20.53 32.86
N GLY A 125 28.11 21.37 33.24
CA GLY A 125 28.38 22.73 33.70
C GLY A 125 27.45 23.83 33.20
N MET A 126 26.72 24.43 34.15
CA MET A 126 26.15 25.79 34.15
C MET A 126 24.81 26.04 33.45
N GLU A 127 23.78 25.96 34.31
CA GLU A 127 22.77 26.99 34.60
C GLU A 127 22.88 28.34 33.85
N GLU A 128 21.68 28.92 33.63
CA GLU A 128 21.35 30.26 33.14
C GLU A 128 21.24 30.41 31.61
N MET A 129 20.02 30.24 31.08
CA MET A 129 19.24 31.40 30.63
C MET A 129 17.78 30.99 30.41
N GLU A 130 16.96 31.18 31.44
CA GLU A 130 15.52 31.39 31.27
C GLU A 130 15.33 32.64 30.41
N ASP A 131 15.11 32.50 29.10
CA ASP A 131 14.34 33.48 28.34
C ASP A 131 13.98 32.93 26.96
N PHE A 132 12.83 32.25 26.81
CA PHE A 132 12.08 32.13 25.54
C PHE A 132 10.71 31.44 25.72
N ALA A 133 10.21 31.35 26.97
CA ALA A 133 8.83 30.99 27.27
C ALA A 133 7.87 32.21 27.28
N GLU A 134 8.28 33.33 26.69
CA GLU A 134 7.52 34.58 26.64
C GLU A 134 6.95 34.86 25.23
N ARG A 135 6.32 33.85 24.61
CA ARG A 135 5.57 34.07 23.35
C ARG A 135 4.28 33.28 23.17
N ALA A 136 3.63 32.88 24.26
CA ALA A 136 2.30 32.28 24.22
C ALA A 136 1.40 32.70 25.39
N GLN A 137 1.44 33.96 25.82
CA GLN A 137 0.43 34.54 26.72
C GLN A 137 -0.26 35.72 26.02
N SER A 138 -1.27 35.41 25.21
CA SER A 138 -2.30 36.39 24.84
C SER A 138 -3.14 36.67 26.08
N PRO A 139 -3.38 37.92 26.49
CA PRO A 139 -4.27 38.21 27.61
C PRO A 139 -5.70 37.75 27.30
N LEU A 140 -6.18 36.77 28.07
CA LEU A 140 -7.58 36.38 28.12
C LEU A 140 -8.39 37.57 28.66
N LEU A 141 -9.15 38.23 27.79
CA LEU A 141 -10.23 39.12 28.21
C LEU A 141 -11.30 38.29 28.95
N PRO A 142 -11.87 38.78 30.06
CA PRO A 142 -12.98 38.11 30.71
C PRO A 142 -14.19 38.09 29.77
N PRO A 143 -15.01 37.02 29.78
CA PRO A 143 -16.23 36.98 28.98
C PRO A 143 -17.21 38.02 29.52
N GLU A 144 -17.52 39.04 28.71
CA GLU A 144 -18.64 39.94 28.95
C GLU A 144 -19.93 39.12 29.05
N PRO A 145 -20.81 39.40 30.02
CA PRO A 145 -22.12 38.76 30.08
C PRO A 145 -22.93 39.18 28.84
N PHE A 146 -23.64 38.21 28.26
CA PHE A 146 -24.52 38.44 27.11
C PHE A 146 -25.47 39.62 27.40
N ARG A 147 -25.42 40.65 26.55
CA ARG A 147 -26.43 41.69 26.48
C ARG A 147 -27.66 41.11 25.81
N ASP A 148 -28.72 40.92 26.57
CA ASP A 148 -30.05 40.76 26.01
C ASP A 148 -30.42 42.04 25.25
N TYR A 149 -30.90 41.88 24.03
CA TYR A 149 -31.57 42.94 23.30
C TYR A 149 -32.95 43.10 23.91
N ASP A 150 -33.23 44.27 24.48
CA ASP A 150 -34.57 44.67 24.92
C ASP A 150 -35.48 44.80 23.68
N ASP A 151 -36.28 43.76 23.41
CA ASP A 151 -37.46 43.85 22.54
C ASP A 151 -38.67 44.07 23.46
N ASP A 152 -38.95 45.35 23.74
CA ASP A 152 -40.15 45.78 24.44
C ASP A 152 -41.30 45.81 23.43
N GLU A 153 -42.13 44.76 23.41
CA GLU A 153 -43.60 44.86 23.23
C GLU A 153 -44.28 43.48 23.32
N GLY A 154 -44.86 43.17 24.50
CA GLY A 154 -46.14 42.48 24.62
C GLY A 154 -46.18 40.94 24.65
N GLY A 155 -46.14 40.35 25.85
CA GLY A 155 -46.84 39.08 26.14
C GLY A 155 -46.20 38.19 27.21
N GLU A 156 -46.80 38.15 28.40
CA GLU A 156 -46.46 37.25 29.54
C GLU A 156 -46.65 35.72 29.25
N GLY A 157 -46.69 35.31 27.98
CA GLY A 157 -46.73 33.92 27.52
C GLY A 157 -45.53 33.49 26.68
N GLY A 158 -44.62 34.42 26.33
CA GLY A 158 -43.50 34.17 25.41
C GLY A 158 -42.38 33.30 26.03
N GLU A 159 -41.88 33.65 27.21
CA GLU A 159 -40.70 32.99 27.79
C GLU A 159 -40.93 31.51 28.14
N ARG A 160 -42.10 31.17 28.69
CA ARG A 160 -42.47 29.77 28.96
C ARG A 160 -42.71 28.98 27.68
N GLY A 161 -43.32 29.60 26.68
CA GLY A 161 -43.51 28.98 25.36
C GLY A 161 -42.20 28.73 24.62
N ILE A 162 -41.22 29.64 24.75
CA ILE A 162 -39.89 29.51 24.14
C ILE A 162 -39.09 28.41 24.85
N LEU A 163 -39.13 28.33 26.18
CA LEU A 163 -38.49 27.27 26.95
C LEU A 163 -39.08 25.88 26.63
N ASP A 164 -40.41 25.76 26.59
CA ASP A 164 -41.07 24.51 26.20
C ASP A 164 -40.74 24.12 24.75
N GLN A 165 -40.69 25.09 23.83
CA GLN A 165 -40.30 24.87 22.44
C GLN A 165 -38.83 24.41 22.33
N GLN A 166 -37.91 24.99 23.10
CA GLN A 166 -36.51 24.58 23.14
C GLN A 166 -36.35 23.16 23.71
N GLN A 167 -37.14 22.80 24.72
CA GLN A 167 -37.08 21.49 25.36
C GLN A 167 -37.60 20.38 24.44
N VAL A 168 -38.66 20.67 23.67
CA VAL A 168 -39.14 19.77 22.61
C VAL A 168 -38.10 19.63 21.49
N MET A 169 -37.43 20.72 21.11
CA MET A 169 -36.39 20.70 20.07
C MET A 169 -35.10 19.98 20.51
N MET A 170 -34.75 20.05 21.80
CA MET A 170 -33.64 19.28 22.37
C MET A 170 -33.97 17.78 22.38
N ASN A 171 -35.17 17.40 22.80
CA ASN A 171 -35.59 15.99 22.79
C ASN A 171 -35.61 15.39 21.36
N ASP A 172 -36.08 16.14 20.35
CA ASP A 172 -36.06 15.69 18.95
C ASP A 172 -34.63 15.50 18.43
N GLN A 173 -33.69 16.33 18.89
CA GLN A 173 -32.27 16.19 18.54
C GLN A 173 -31.62 14.99 19.23
N ASP A 174 -31.91 14.73 20.51
CA ASP A 174 -31.39 13.55 21.21
C ASP A 174 -31.89 12.23 20.60
N GLU A 175 -33.14 12.20 20.14
CA GLU A 175 -33.70 11.05 19.44
C GLU A 175 -33.01 10.84 18.08
N ARG A 176 -32.74 11.92 17.34
CA ARG A 176 -31.95 11.88 16.08
C ARG A 176 -30.51 11.43 16.32
N LEU A 177 -29.86 11.91 17.37
CA LEU A 177 -28.49 11.50 17.73
C LEU A 177 -28.43 10.03 18.14
N THR A 178 -29.46 9.52 18.81
CA THR A 178 -29.57 8.09 19.16
C THR A 178 -29.72 7.24 17.90
N LEU A 179 -30.57 7.64 16.96
CA LEU A 179 -30.72 6.97 15.66
C LEU A 179 -29.43 7.02 14.83
N LEU A 180 -28.75 8.16 14.83
CA LEU A 180 -27.47 8.33 14.15
C LEU A 180 -26.38 7.46 14.78
N SER A 181 -26.30 7.44 16.11
CA SER A 181 -25.38 6.58 16.87
C SER A 181 -25.59 5.10 16.54
N HIS A 182 -26.85 4.63 16.53
CA HIS A 182 -27.17 3.27 16.10
C HIS A 182 -26.79 2.98 14.64
N SER A 183 -26.95 3.96 13.75
CA SER A 183 -26.55 3.83 12.34
C SER A 183 -25.03 3.79 12.19
N ILE A 184 -24.30 4.63 12.91
CA ILE A 184 -22.84 4.67 12.94
C ILE A 184 -22.30 3.36 13.50
N ASN A 185 -22.91 2.82 14.56
CA ASN A 185 -22.48 1.55 15.15
C ASN A 185 -22.69 0.38 14.18
N ARG A 186 -23.84 0.32 13.48
CA ARG A 186 -24.06 -0.67 12.41
C ARG A 186 -23.10 -0.50 11.24
N GLN A 187 -22.78 0.74 10.88
CA GLN A 187 -21.80 1.02 9.82
C GLN A 187 -20.39 0.60 10.24
N ASN A 188 -20.03 0.76 11.52
CA ASN A 188 -18.79 0.27 12.08
C ASN A 188 -18.73 -1.26 12.03
N ASP A 189 -19.78 -1.95 12.49
CA ASP A 189 -19.87 -3.42 12.41
C ASP A 189 -19.73 -3.93 10.97
N LEU A 190 -20.38 -3.26 10.01
CA LEU A 190 -20.22 -3.56 8.59
C LEU A 190 -18.78 -3.31 8.10
N SER A 191 -18.14 -2.22 8.53
CA SER A 191 -16.76 -1.92 8.19
C SER A 191 -15.78 -2.98 8.71
N VAL A 192 -16.03 -3.53 9.90
CA VAL A 192 -15.23 -4.62 10.48
C VAL A 192 -15.43 -5.90 9.67
N GLN A 193 -16.68 -6.27 9.35
CA GLN A 193 -16.95 -7.44 8.49
C GLN A 193 -16.35 -7.32 7.09
N ILE A 194 -16.41 -6.12 6.49
CA ILE A 194 -15.76 -5.86 5.19
C ILE A 194 -14.24 -6.01 5.35
N GLY A 195 -13.66 -5.54 6.45
CA GLY A 195 -12.24 -5.76 6.77
C GLY A 195 -11.88 -7.24 6.79
N ASP A 196 -12.64 -8.04 7.55
CA ASP A 196 -12.42 -9.50 7.67
C ASP A 196 -12.58 -10.22 6.32
N GLU A 197 -13.55 -9.81 5.50
CA GLU A 197 -13.77 -10.42 4.18
C GLU A 197 -12.70 -9.98 3.17
N LEU A 198 -12.22 -8.73 3.25
CA LEU A 198 -11.06 -8.28 2.47
C LEU A 198 -9.79 -9.03 2.86
N ASP A 199 -9.61 -9.36 4.15
CA ASP A 199 -8.50 -10.21 4.59
C ASP A 199 -8.62 -11.63 4.03
N ARG A 200 -9.81 -12.24 4.03
CA ARG A 200 -10.03 -13.53 3.34
C ARG A 200 -9.78 -13.44 1.85
N HIS A 201 -10.28 -12.38 1.21
CA HIS A 201 -10.03 -12.15 -0.22
C HIS A 201 -8.55 -11.95 -0.50
N HIS A 202 -7.79 -11.33 0.42
CA HIS A 202 -6.35 -11.19 0.30
C HIS A 202 -5.63 -12.53 0.38
N GLU A 203 -6.02 -13.40 1.32
CA GLU A 203 -5.49 -14.77 1.42
C GLU A 203 -5.78 -15.58 0.14
N LEU A 204 -7.01 -15.47 -0.39
CA LEU A 204 -7.39 -16.10 -1.66
C LEU A 204 -6.59 -15.57 -2.86
N LEU A 205 -6.26 -14.27 -2.86
CA LEU A 205 -5.41 -13.66 -3.89
C LEU A 205 -3.96 -14.14 -3.77
N GLU A 206 -3.41 -14.26 -2.57
CA GLU A 206 -2.07 -14.80 -2.34
C GLU A 206 -1.96 -16.26 -2.82
N ASP A 207 -2.98 -17.07 -2.54
CA ASP A 207 -3.07 -18.44 -3.05
C ASP A 207 -3.16 -18.51 -4.58
N THR A 208 -3.90 -17.56 -5.16
CA THR A 208 -4.03 -17.43 -6.61
C THR A 208 -2.70 -17.04 -7.25
N ASP A 209 -1.97 -16.07 -6.69
CA ASP A 209 -0.64 -15.68 -7.14
C ASP A 209 0.34 -16.86 -7.04
N ALA A 210 0.34 -17.58 -5.91
CA ALA A 210 1.16 -18.78 -5.75
C ALA A 210 0.81 -19.89 -6.76
N ALA A 211 -0.47 -20.02 -7.14
CA ALA A 211 -0.90 -20.93 -8.21
C ALA A 211 -0.43 -20.46 -9.60
N MET A 212 -0.44 -19.14 -9.86
CA MET A 212 0.07 -18.54 -11.09
C MET A 212 1.59 -18.73 -11.22
N ASP A 213 2.36 -18.53 -10.16
CA ASP A 213 3.82 -18.77 -10.15
C ASP A 213 4.18 -20.22 -10.48
N ARG A 214 3.46 -21.18 -9.87
CA ARG A 214 3.60 -22.60 -10.18
C ARG A 214 3.29 -22.89 -11.65
N THR A 215 2.28 -22.21 -12.21
CA THR A 215 1.90 -22.34 -13.61
C THR A 215 2.95 -21.72 -14.53
N ALA A 216 3.48 -20.55 -14.21
CA ALA A 216 4.56 -19.89 -14.94
C ALA A 216 5.83 -20.76 -14.98
N ALA A 217 6.23 -21.33 -13.82
CA ALA A 217 7.38 -22.24 -13.76
C ALA A 217 7.17 -23.52 -14.60
N ARG A 218 5.95 -24.06 -14.63
CA ARG A 218 5.60 -25.21 -15.50
C ARG A 218 5.67 -24.82 -16.97
N LEU A 219 5.12 -23.65 -17.32
CA LEU A 219 5.13 -23.15 -18.69
C LEU A 219 6.55 -22.87 -19.18
N GLN A 220 7.43 -22.32 -18.34
CA GLN A 220 8.84 -22.08 -18.66
C GLN A 220 9.58 -23.40 -18.92
N ARG A 221 9.35 -24.43 -18.11
CA ARG A 221 9.91 -25.78 -18.35
C ARG A 221 9.37 -26.39 -19.64
N ALA A 222 8.07 -26.23 -19.91
CA ALA A 222 7.46 -26.71 -21.15
C ALA A 222 8.06 -26.00 -22.37
N ARG A 223 8.25 -24.69 -22.30
CA ARG A 223 8.91 -23.87 -23.34
C ARG A 223 10.34 -24.34 -23.60
N ARG A 224 11.16 -24.54 -22.56
CA ARG A 224 12.53 -25.06 -22.72
C ARG A 224 12.56 -26.42 -23.41
N ARG A 225 11.61 -27.31 -23.11
CA ARG A 225 11.50 -28.61 -23.79
C ARG A 225 11.11 -28.45 -25.25
N LEU A 226 10.20 -27.53 -25.56
CA LEU A 226 9.82 -27.22 -26.94
C LEU A 226 11.00 -26.63 -27.72
N ASP A 227 11.78 -25.72 -27.11
CA ASP A 227 12.98 -25.16 -27.75
C ASP A 227 14.00 -26.27 -28.06
N THR A 228 14.25 -27.19 -27.11
CA THR A 228 15.13 -28.35 -27.35
C THR A 228 14.62 -29.26 -28.48
N VAL A 229 13.30 -29.50 -28.55
CA VAL A 229 12.70 -30.30 -29.62
C VAL A 229 12.80 -29.56 -30.97
N ALA A 230 12.56 -28.25 -30.98
CA ALA A 230 12.66 -27.42 -32.18
C ALA A 230 14.10 -27.40 -32.72
N ASP A 231 15.10 -27.25 -31.84
CA ASP A 231 16.51 -27.27 -32.21
C ASP A 231 16.93 -28.65 -32.74
N GLY A 232 16.51 -29.73 -32.08
CA GLY A 232 16.76 -31.10 -32.54
C GLY A 232 16.12 -31.38 -33.91
N ALA A 233 14.89 -30.91 -34.13
CA ALA A 233 14.21 -31.00 -35.42
C ALA A 233 14.93 -30.20 -36.51
N ARG A 234 15.48 -29.02 -36.19
CA ARG A 234 16.24 -28.19 -37.14
C ARG A 234 17.57 -28.84 -37.52
N GLN A 235 18.26 -29.47 -36.57
CA GLN A 235 19.56 -30.10 -36.80
C GLN A 235 19.46 -31.42 -37.57
N HIS A 236 18.46 -32.25 -37.25
CA HIS A 236 18.26 -33.55 -37.91
C HIS A 236 17.26 -33.50 -39.08
N GLY A 237 16.57 -32.38 -39.29
CA GLY A 237 15.54 -32.22 -40.32
C GLY A 237 16.03 -32.58 -41.72
N SER A 238 17.21 -32.09 -42.12
CA SER A 238 17.79 -32.43 -43.43
C SER A 238 18.14 -33.92 -43.57
N THR A 239 18.46 -34.60 -42.48
CA THR A 239 18.77 -36.03 -42.51
C THR A 239 17.49 -36.84 -42.64
N ILE A 240 16.44 -36.46 -41.90
CA ILE A 240 15.11 -37.07 -41.96
C ILE A 240 14.50 -36.91 -43.36
N THR A 241 14.62 -35.73 -43.98
CA THR A 241 14.10 -35.51 -45.34
C THR A 241 14.83 -36.38 -46.38
N ILE A 242 16.16 -36.49 -46.30
CA ILE A 242 16.94 -37.37 -47.20
C ILE A 242 16.52 -38.83 -47.04
N VAL A 243 16.42 -39.34 -45.80
CA VAL A 243 16.00 -40.73 -45.53
C VAL A 243 14.59 -41.01 -46.05
N LEU A 244 13.66 -40.07 -45.85
CA LEU A 244 12.29 -40.19 -46.36
C LEU A 244 12.27 -40.23 -47.90
N LEU A 245 13.07 -39.39 -48.56
CA LEU A 245 13.18 -39.35 -50.01
C LEU A 245 13.71 -40.68 -50.57
N ILE A 246 14.71 -41.28 -49.91
CA ILE A 246 15.23 -42.62 -50.24
C ILE A 246 14.13 -43.68 -50.08
N LEU A 247 13.36 -43.64 -49.00
CA LEU A 247 12.25 -44.58 -48.76
C LEU A 247 11.18 -44.51 -49.86
N VAL A 248 10.79 -43.29 -50.25
CA VAL A 248 9.84 -43.06 -51.35
C VAL A 248 10.40 -43.59 -52.67
N LEU A 249 11.68 -43.36 -52.93
CA LEU A 249 12.35 -43.88 -54.13
C LEU A 249 12.35 -45.42 -54.16
N LEU A 250 12.67 -46.07 -53.03
CA LEU A 250 12.63 -47.54 -52.92
C LEU A 250 11.22 -48.08 -53.13
N MET A 251 10.21 -47.41 -52.57
CA MET A 251 8.80 -47.77 -52.74
C MET A 251 8.38 -47.66 -54.22
N LEU A 252 8.77 -46.58 -54.91
CA LEU A 252 8.55 -46.42 -56.34
C LEU A 252 9.26 -47.50 -57.16
N ILE A 253 10.50 -47.86 -56.83
CA ILE A 253 11.24 -48.94 -57.50
C ILE A 253 10.50 -50.26 -57.34
N ILE A 254 10.03 -50.60 -56.13
CA ILE A 254 9.28 -51.84 -55.90
C ILE A 254 8.00 -51.85 -56.73
N ILE A 255 7.22 -50.77 -56.71
CA ILE A 255 5.96 -50.67 -57.47
C ILE A 255 6.17 -50.71 -58.98
N PHE A 256 7.23 -50.07 -59.49
CA PHE A 256 7.49 -50.00 -60.94
C PHE A 256 8.18 -51.26 -61.48
N LYS A 257 9.00 -51.93 -60.66
CA LYS A 257 9.69 -53.16 -61.03
C LYS A 257 8.81 -54.40 -60.93
N THR A 258 7.81 -54.38 -60.04
CA THR A 258 6.78 -55.42 -59.92
C THR A 258 5.72 -55.21 -60.98
#